data_AF-A0A250K2D2-F1
#
_entry.id   AF-A0A250K2D2-F1
#
_cell.length_a   1.000
_cell.length_b   1.000
_cell.length_c   1.000
_cell.angle_alpha   90.00
_cell.angle_beta   90.00
_cell.angle_gamma   90.00
#
_symmetry.space_group_name_H-M   'P 1'
#
loop_
_entity.id
_entity.type
_entity.pdbx_description
1 polymer ?
#
loop_
_entity_poly.entity_id
_entity_poly.type
_entity_poly.pdbx_seq_one_letter_code
_entity_poly.pdbx_strand_id
1 'polypeptide(L)'
;MDTAQEGSMAPRPGWWSRHWRWALALGCLGMLASCIGLGVLATYLGFSSLGQSDAHREAVAIASGDARVRSALGTPIESGLPRRSSVQSRNDVSRAQFALPLEGPDGEATLHAQGEKRGDGPWRFNNLIVALRDGTFIDLLRAEPPQRPELPLPAEPPYADEAPEPGEEAAPRDAGREIDL
;
A
#
# COMPACT_ATOMS: atom_id res chain seq x y z
N MET A 1 66.81 -18.38 71.52
CA MET A 1 66.71 -18.22 70.06
C MET A 1 65.25 -17.91 69.83
N ASP A 2 64.89 -16.63 69.95
CA ASP A 2 63.52 -16.25 70.19
C ASP A 2 63.09 -15.07 69.31
N THR A 3 61.92 -15.29 68.73
CA THR A 3 60.87 -14.32 68.36
C THR A 3 61.02 -13.49 67.09
N ALA A 4 60.24 -13.93 66.09
CA ALA A 4 59.14 -13.21 65.44
C ALA A 4 59.42 -11.87 64.75
N GLN A 5 59.13 -11.84 63.44
CA GLN A 5 58.31 -10.75 62.90
C GLN A 5 57.60 -11.19 61.61
N GLU A 6 56.37 -11.69 61.76
CA GLU A 6 55.42 -11.83 60.66
C GLU A 6 54.92 -10.44 60.27
N GLY A 7 55.55 -9.84 59.26
CA GLY A 7 55.11 -8.60 58.65
C GLY A 7 53.84 -8.82 57.82
N SER A 8 52.69 -8.53 58.40
CA SER A 8 51.39 -8.47 57.74
C SER A 8 51.42 -7.49 56.54
N MET A 9 51.48 -8.01 55.32
CA MET A 9 51.34 -7.23 54.09
C MET A 9 49.86 -7.21 53.68
N ALA A 10 49.07 -6.33 54.30
CA ALA A 10 47.69 -6.08 53.87
C ALA A 10 47.69 -5.49 52.44
N PRO A 11 46.92 -6.04 51.48
CA PRO A 11 46.86 -5.51 50.12
C PRO A 11 46.22 -4.12 50.13
N ARG A 12 46.95 -3.13 49.60
CA ARG A 12 46.47 -1.75 49.46
C ARG A 12 45.27 -1.77 48.50
N PRO A 13 44.10 -1.23 48.85
CA PRO A 13 42.99 -1.14 47.90
C PRO A 13 43.41 -0.22 46.75
N GLY A 14 43.66 -0.80 45.58
CA GLY A 14 44.04 -0.08 44.39
C GLY A 14 42.96 0.91 43.99
N TRP A 15 43.37 2.07 43.47
CA TRP A 15 42.52 3.13 42.89
C TRP A 15 41.38 2.59 42.00
N TRP A 16 41.62 1.44 41.38
CA TRP A 16 40.69 0.67 40.56
C TRP A 16 39.39 0.25 41.26
N SER A 17 39.38 -0.12 42.55
CA SER A 17 38.15 -0.57 43.24
C SER A 17 37.12 0.56 43.43
N ARG A 18 37.60 1.81 43.47
CA ARG A 18 36.78 3.00 43.70
C ARG A 18 36.20 3.56 42.41
N HIS A 19 36.93 3.43 41.30
CA HIS A 19 36.53 3.96 40.00
C HIS A 19 35.89 2.92 39.06
N TRP A 20 35.97 1.62 39.37
CA TRP A 20 35.35 0.58 38.54
C TRP A 20 33.82 0.76 38.42
N ARG A 21 33.14 1.14 39.50
CA ARG A 21 31.70 1.45 39.46
C ARG A 21 31.37 2.59 38.49
N TRP A 22 32.26 3.59 38.40
CA TRP A 22 32.14 4.70 37.46
C TRP A 22 32.47 4.28 36.03
N ALA A 23 33.47 3.43 35.82
CA ALA A 23 33.79 2.88 34.51
C ALA A 23 32.66 2.00 33.95
N LEU A 24 32.02 1.18 34.79
CA LEU A 24 30.84 0.38 34.44
C LEU A 24 29.62 1.27 34.15
N ALA A 25 29.40 2.30 34.98
CA ALA A 25 28.30 3.24 34.76
C ALA A 25 28.48 4.06 33.47
N LEU A 26 29.68 4.59 33.22
CA LEU A 26 29.99 5.31 31.97
C LEU A 26 29.96 4.39 30.75
N GLY A 27 30.42 3.15 30.88
CA GLY A 27 30.35 2.16 29.80
C GLY A 27 28.91 1.79 29.44
N CYS A 28 28.07 1.51 30.45
CA CYS A 28 26.66 1.18 30.23
C CYS A 28 25.87 2.38 29.68
N LEU A 29 26.08 3.58 30.23
CA LEU A 29 25.43 4.80 29.75
C LEU A 29 25.90 5.17 28.34
N GLY A 30 27.19 5.02 28.05
CA GLY A 30 27.75 5.24 26.71
C GLY A 30 27.25 4.24 25.68
N MET A 31 27.12 2.96 26.06
CA MET A 31 26.55 1.92 25.19
C MET A 31 25.07 2.16 24.91
N LEU A 32 24.29 2.55 25.93
CA LEU A 32 22.88 2.90 25.76
C LEU A 32 22.71 4.14 24.89
N ALA A 33 23.53 5.18 25.11
CA ALA A 33 23.53 6.38 24.28
C ALA A 33 23.94 6.08 22.83
N SER A 34 24.88 5.15 22.61
CA SER A 34 25.28 4.69 21.28
C SER A 34 24.14 3.93 20.58
N CYS A 35 23.47 3.00 21.27
CA CYS A 35 22.30 2.31 20.73
C CYS A 35 21.17 3.28 20.34
N ILE A 36 20.87 4.26 21.19
CA ILE A 36 19.83 5.27 20.91
C ILE A 36 20.29 6.17 19.76
N GLY A 37 21.53 6.65 19.78
CA GLY A 37 22.08 7.53 18.75
C GLY A 37 22.12 6.86 17.37
N LEU A 38 22.53 5.60 17.30
CA LEU A 38 22.50 4.81 16.07
C LEU A 38 21.06 4.54 15.61
N GLY A 39 20.12 4.30 16.52
CA GLY A 39 18.70 4.14 16.18
C GLY A 39 18.08 5.43 15.60
N VAL A 40 18.38 6.59 16.20
CA VAL A 40 17.94 7.90 15.69
C VAL A 40 18.61 8.20 14.35
N LEU A 41 19.91 7.94 14.21
CA LEU A 41 20.61 8.15 12.95
C LEU A 41 20.12 7.20 11.85
N ALA A 42 19.83 5.93 12.17
CA ALA A 42 19.28 4.95 11.24
C ALA A 42 17.85 5.28 10.83
N THR A 43 17.02 5.83 11.72
CA THR A 43 15.69 6.32 11.35
C THR A 43 15.79 7.56 10.46
N TYR A 44 16.65 8.52 10.79
CA TYR A 44 16.86 9.74 10.00
C TYR A 44 17.46 9.46 8.61
N LEU A 45 18.50 8.62 8.53
CA LEU A 45 19.09 8.16 7.27
C LEU A 45 18.17 7.19 6.52
N GLY A 46 17.35 6.44 7.27
CA GLY A 46 16.27 5.61 6.75
C GLY A 46 15.32 6.47 5.93
N PHE A 47 14.71 7.50 6.51
CA PHE A 47 13.81 8.43 5.79
C PHE A 47 14.36 8.95 4.46
N SER A 48 15.68 9.11 4.33
CA SER A 48 16.33 9.57 3.10
C SER A 48 16.42 8.54 1.96
N SER A 49 16.21 7.24 2.21
CA SER A 49 16.34 6.15 1.22
C SER A 49 15.00 5.43 0.92
N LEU A 50 13.89 5.95 1.45
CA LEU A 50 12.64 5.19 1.55
C LEU A 50 11.63 5.44 0.44
N GLY A 51 11.91 6.18 -0.64
CA GLY A 51 10.87 6.50 -1.64
C GLY A 51 10.00 5.31 -2.07
N GLN A 52 10.61 4.13 -2.30
CA GLN A 52 9.86 2.91 -2.63
C GLN A 52 9.19 2.25 -1.41
N SER A 53 9.84 2.26 -0.25
CA SER A 53 9.35 1.62 0.99
C SER A 53 8.27 2.43 1.70
N ASP A 54 8.32 3.76 1.63
CA ASP A 54 7.31 4.66 2.19
C ASP A 54 6.02 4.57 1.39
N ALA A 55 6.10 4.64 0.05
CA ALA A 55 4.93 4.45 -0.80
C ALA A 55 4.27 3.09 -0.55
N HIS A 56 5.08 2.03 -0.38
CA HIS A 56 4.59 0.69 -0.05
C HIS A 56 3.88 0.64 1.31
N ARG A 57 4.52 1.17 2.37
CA ARG A 57 3.93 1.19 3.71
C ARG A 57 2.65 2.01 3.75
N GLU A 58 2.62 3.15 3.09
CA GLU A 58 1.46 4.04 3.06
C GLU A 58 0.29 3.39 2.30
N ALA A 59 0.56 2.77 1.14
CA ALA A 59 -0.45 2.02 0.40
C ALA A 59 -1.05 0.85 1.20
N VAL A 60 -0.20 0.09 1.90
CA VAL A 60 -0.65 -1.03 2.77
C VAL A 60 -1.42 -0.51 3.99
N ALA A 61 -1.02 0.62 4.58
CA ALA A 61 -1.73 1.24 5.68
C ALA A 61 -3.14 1.70 5.26
N ILE A 62 -3.26 2.31 4.08
CA ILE A 62 -4.57 2.72 3.53
C ILE A 62 -5.44 1.47 3.26
N ALA A 63 -4.87 0.44 2.62
CA ALA A 63 -5.62 -0.78 2.32
C ALA A 63 -6.08 -1.54 3.57
N SER A 64 -5.22 -1.68 4.58
CA SER A 64 -5.57 -2.35 5.84
C SER A 64 -6.52 -1.53 6.72
N GLY A 65 -6.59 -0.21 6.52
CA GLY A 65 -7.53 0.68 7.20
C GLY A 65 -8.95 0.66 6.62
N ASP A 66 -9.14 0.22 5.38
CA ASP A 66 -10.44 0.22 4.71
C ASP A 66 -11.33 -0.94 5.21
N ALA A 67 -12.55 -0.61 5.64
CA ALA A 67 -13.51 -1.58 6.16
C ALA A 67 -13.93 -2.63 5.11
N ARG A 68 -13.98 -2.26 3.83
CA ARG A 68 -14.33 -3.16 2.72
C ARG A 68 -13.24 -4.21 2.52
N VAL A 69 -11.98 -3.79 2.60
CA VAL A 69 -10.82 -4.70 2.47
C VAL A 69 -10.74 -5.63 3.67
N ARG A 70 -10.92 -5.12 4.89
CA ARG A 70 -10.96 -5.94 6.11
C ARG A 70 -12.10 -6.94 6.12
N SER A 71 -13.27 -6.54 5.60
CA SER A 71 -14.42 -7.44 5.49
C SER A 71 -14.21 -8.56 4.47
N ALA A 72 -13.32 -8.36 3.49
CA ALA A 72 -13.13 -9.28 2.40
C ALA A 72 -11.89 -10.19 2.57
N LEU A 73 -10.84 -9.71 3.25
CA LEU A 73 -9.62 -10.48 3.54
C LEU A 73 -9.57 -10.99 4.98
N GLY A 74 -10.34 -10.40 5.89
CA GLY A 74 -10.29 -10.66 7.32
C GLY A 74 -9.16 -9.92 8.02
N THR A 75 -8.92 -10.26 9.29
CA THR A 75 -7.78 -9.72 10.08
C THR A 75 -7.07 -10.85 10.80
N PRO A 76 -5.73 -10.89 10.83
CA PRO A 76 -4.78 -9.88 10.33
C PRO A 76 -4.57 -9.92 8.80
N ILE A 77 -4.22 -8.79 8.21
CA ILE A 77 -3.84 -8.68 6.78
C ILE A 77 -2.32 -8.61 6.72
N GLU A 78 -1.70 -9.60 6.07
CA GLU A 78 -0.27 -9.65 5.81
C GLU A 78 0.03 -9.16 4.40
N SER A 79 1.05 -8.30 4.26
CA SER A 79 1.53 -7.86 2.96
C SER A 79 2.73 -8.70 2.53
N GLY A 80 2.62 -9.37 1.38
CA GLY A 80 3.73 -10.12 0.80
C GLY A 80 4.71 -9.25 0.02
N LEU A 81 5.72 -9.88 -0.58
CA LEU A 81 6.72 -9.18 -1.39
C LEU A 81 6.10 -8.60 -2.67
N PRO A 82 6.46 -7.37 -3.08
CA PRO A 82 5.95 -6.77 -4.30
C PRO A 82 6.41 -7.57 -5.52
N ARG A 83 5.46 -8.05 -6.34
CA ARG A 83 5.76 -8.82 -7.55
C ARG A 83 6.32 -7.95 -8.67
N ARG A 84 5.88 -6.70 -8.73
CA ARG A 84 6.37 -5.69 -9.68
C ARG A 84 6.42 -4.36 -8.96
N SER A 85 7.58 -3.71 -8.99
CA SER A 85 7.77 -2.35 -8.53
C SER A 85 8.60 -1.59 -9.55
N SER A 86 8.12 -0.43 -9.98
CA SER A 86 8.90 0.51 -10.78
C SER A 86 8.79 1.88 -10.13
N VAL A 87 9.94 2.48 -9.85
CA VAL A 87 10.03 3.85 -9.34
C VAL A 87 10.87 4.63 -10.33
N GLN A 88 10.33 5.75 -10.80
CA GLN A 88 11.00 6.64 -11.74
C GLN A 88 10.99 8.05 -11.14
N SER A 89 12.16 8.64 -10.97
CA SER A 89 12.29 10.02 -10.51
C SER A 89 12.80 10.90 -11.64
N ARG A 90 12.05 11.96 -11.97
CA ARG A 90 12.41 12.92 -13.01
C ARG A 90 11.99 14.33 -12.58
N ASN A 91 12.92 15.29 -12.68
CA ASN A 91 12.68 16.71 -12.41
C ASN A 91 11.96 16.96 -11.06
N ASP A 92 12.49 16.37 -9.98
CA ASP A 92 11.93 16.50 -8.62
C ASP A 92 10.54 15.87 -8.42
N VAL A 93 10.06 15.09 -9.39
CA VAL A 93 8.84 14.29 -9.30
C VAL A 93 9.21 12.81 -9.32
N SER A 94 8.90 12.12 -8.24
CA SER A 94 9.06 10.67 -8.09
C SER A 94 7.73 9.98 -8.32
N ARG A 95 7.64 9.14 -9.36
CA ARG A 95 6.47 8.30 -9.64
C ARG A 95 6.78 6.88 -9.18
N ALA A 96 5.87 6.30 -8.41
CA ALA A 96 5.93 4.91 -7.98
C ALA A 96 4.72 4.15 -8.50
N GLN A 97 4.98 2.98 -9.07
CA GLN A 97 3.96 2.04 -9.52
C GLN A 97 4.35 0.65 -9.05
N PHE A 98 3.50 0.01 -8.25
CA PHE A 98 3.78 -1.31 -7.71
C PHE A 98 2.53 -2.15 -7.51
N ALA A 99 2.73 -3.46 -7.52
CA ALA A 99 1.71 -4.45 -7.22
C ALA A 99 2.24 -5.41 -6.15
N LEU A 100 1.50 -5.50 -5.04
CA LEU A 100 1.83 -6.35 -3.90
C LEU A 100 0.67 -7.29 -3.58
N PRO A 101 0.93 -8.56 -3.24
CA PRO A 101 -0.10 -9.46 -2.73
C PRO A 101 -0.43 -9.09 -1.27
N LEU A 102 -1.72 -9.15 -0.94
CA LEU A 102 -2.27 -9.05 0.40
C LEU A 102 -2.91 -10.40 0.74
N GLU A 103 -2.54 -10.95 1.88
CA GLU A 103 -3.02 -12.25 2.36
C GLU A 103 -3.75 -12.03 3.68
N GLY A 104 -4.90 -12.67 3.85
CA GLY A 104 -5.67 -12.66 5.08
C GLY A 104 -6.35 -14.01 5.32
N PRO A 105 -6.93 -14.23 6.51
CA PRO A 105 -7.56 -15.50 6.85
C PRO A 105 -8.76 -15.86 5.97
N ASP A 106 -9.46 -14.86 5.42
CA ASP A 106 -10.67 -15.06 4.60
C ASP A 106 -10.36 -15.08 3.10
N GLY A 107 -9.13 -14.71 2.68
CA GLY A 107 -8.74 -14.75 1.28
C GLY A 107 -7.45 -14.02 0.92
N GLU A 108 -7.19 -13.96 -0.39
CA GLU A 108 -6.02 -13.31 -0.98
C GLU A 108 -6.46 -12.21 -1.96
N ALA A 109 -5.70 -11.12 -2.01
CA ALA A 109 -5.87 -10.03 -2.96
C ALA A 109 -4.53 -9.52 -3.49
N THR A 110 -4.57 -8.70 -4.54
CA THR A 110 -3.43 -7.96 -5.06
C THR A 110 -3.74 -6.47 -4.99
N LEU A 111 -2.96 -5.74 -4.21
CA LEU A 111 -3.02 -4.28 -4.17
C LEU A 111 -2.18 -3.71 -5.32
N HIS A 112 -2.84 -2.93 -6.17
CA HIS A 112 -2.24 -2.15 -7.24
C HIS A 112 -2.20 -0.69 -6.81
N ALA A 113 -1.01 -0.13 -6.67
CA ALA A 113 -0.79 1.25 -6.27
C ALA A 113 -0.01 2.02 -7.33
N GLN A 114 -0.49 3.20 -7.68
CA GLN A 114 0.24 4.19 -8.47
C GLN A 114 0.11 5.56 -7.82
N GLY A 115 1.25 6.19 -7.59
CA GLY A 115 1.31 7.50 -6.98
C GLY A 115 2.52 8.30 -7.41
N GLU A 116 2.47 9.58 -7.10
CA GLU A 116 3.54 10.53 -7.34
C GLU A 116 3.84 11.34 -6.08
N LYS A 117 5.12 11.67 -5.92
CA LYS A 117 5.65 12.52 -4.86
C LYS A 117 6.46 13.63 -5.52
N ARG A 118 6.27 14.86 -5.05
CA ARG A 118 7.04 16.03 -5.52
C ARG A 118 7.97 16.49 -4.39
N GLY A 119 9.27 16.57 -4.68
CA GLY A 119 10.32 16.86 -3.69
C GLY A 119 10.19 15.97 -2.46
N ASP A 120 10.18 16.58 -1.28
CA ASP A 120 9.98 15.92 0.01
C ASP A 120 8.51 15.89 0.49
N GLY A 121 7.55 16.21 -0.39
CA GLY A 121 6.13 16.19 -0.07
C GLY A 121 5.55 14.79 0.23
N PRO A 122 4.28 14.72 0.68
CA PRO A 122 3.59 13.45 0.89
C PRO A 122 3.33 12.71 -0.43
N TRP A 123 3.18 11.39 -0.37
CA TRP A 123 2.76 10.60 -1.53
C TRP A 123 1.31 10.91 -1.90
N ARG A 124 1.07 11.20 -3.18
CA ARG A 124 -0.26 11.32 -3.73
C ARG A 124 -0.55 10.11 -4.59
N PHE A 125 -1.43 9.24 -4.11
CA PHE A 125 -1.91 8.11 -4.88
C PHE A 125 -3.03 8.57 -5.81
N ASN A 126 -2.86 8.32 -7.12
CA ASN A 126 -3.88 8.57 -8.12
C ASN A 126 -4.69 7.30 -8.43
N ASN A 127 -4.11 6.13 -8.14
CA ASN A 127 -4.77 4.85 -8.32
C ASN A 127 -4.38 3.92 -7.18
N LEU A 128 -5.36 3.45 -6.41
CA LEU A 128 -5.16 2.50 -5.32
C LEU A 128 -6.30 1.49 -5.32
N ILE A 129 -6.08 0.34 -5.95
CA ILE A 129 -7.11 -0.68 -6.19
C ILE A 129 -6.68 -2.00 -5.56
N VAL A 130 -7.55 -2.60 -4.77
CA VAL A 130 -7.40 -3.97 -4.27
C VAL A 130 -8.18 -4.90 -5.19
N ALA A 131 -7.47 -5.78 -5.89
CA ALA A 131 -8.04 -6.82 -6.73
C ALA A 131 -8.12 -8.13 -5.95
N LEU A 132 -9.32 -8.58 -5.62
CA LEU A 132 -9.54 -9.86 -4.97
C LEU A 132 -9.52 -11.00 -5.98
N ARG A 133 -9.26 -12.22 -5.49
CA ARG A 133 -9.16 -13.41 -6.35
C ARG A 133 -10.50 -13.82 -6.97
N ASP A 134 -11.61 -13.42 -6.38
CA ASP A 134 -12.98 -13.60 -6.89
C ASP A 134 -13.32 -12.68 -8.08
N GLY A 135 -12.43 -11.76 -8.45
CA GLY A 135 -12.63 -10.77 -9.52
C GLY A 135 -13.24 -9.46 -9.04
N THR A 136 -13.45 -9.28 -7.74
CA THR A 136 -13.93 -8.03 -7.15
C THR A 136 -12.80 -7.00 -7.06
N PHE A 137 -13.07 -5.75 -7.45
CA PHE A 137 -12.12 -4.65 -7.33
C PHE A 137 -12.63 -3.61 -6.34
N ILE A 138 -11.82 -3.29 -5.33
CA ILE A 138 -12.12 -2.24 -4.35
C ILE A 138 -11.19 -1.06 -4.64
N ASP A 139 -11.77 0.05 -5.10
CA ASP A 139 -11.07 1.33 -5.24
C ASP A 139 -11.02 2.03 -3.87
N LEU A 140 -9.81 2.15 -3.32
CA LEU A 140 -9.56 2.74 -2.00
C LEU A 140 -9.53 4.26 -2.03
N LEU A 141 -9.37 4.86 -3.21
CA LEU A 141 -9.43 6.32 -3.37
C LEU A 141 -10.86 6.80 -3.59
N ARG A 142 -11.76 5.89 -3.98
CA ARG A 142 -13.16 6.20 -4.20
C ARG A 142 -14.02 5.70 -3.04
N ALA A 143 -14.52 6.65 -2.25
CA ALA A 143 -15.52 6.39 -1.21
C ALA A 143 -16.89 5.99 -1.79
N GLU A 144 -17.16 6.37 -3.04
CA GLU A 144 -18.41 6.09 -3.75
C GLU A 144 -18.28 4.79 -4.58
N PRO A 145 -19.30 3.91 -4.65
CA PRO A 145 -19.36 2.86 -5.68
C PRO A 145 -19.16 3.49 -7.07
N PRO A 146 -18.77 2.71 -8.10
CA PRO A 146 -18.89 3.20 -9.45
C PRO A 146 -20.36 3.60 -9.65
N GLN A 147 -20.62 4.91 -9.63
CA GLN A 147 -21.62 5.51 -10.46
C GLN A 147 -21.18 5.08 -11.87
N ARG A 148 -21.61 3.88 -12.29
CA ARG A 148 -21.82 3.59 -13.71
C ARG A 148 -22.42 4.89 -14.20
N PRO A 149 -21.82 5.59 -15.19
CA PRO A 149 -22.50 6.72 -15.77
C PRO A 149 -23.89 6.17 -16.03
N GLU A 150 -24.89 6.66 -15.29
CA GLU A 150 -26.26 6.54 -15.70
C GLU A 150 -26.20 7.36 -16.99
N LEU A 151 -25.75 6.71 -18.08
CA LEU A 151 -26.34 6.88 -19.38
C LEU A 151 -27.79 7.01 -18.99
N PRO A 152 -28.39 8.21 -19.14
CA PRO A 152 -29.81 8.34 -18.93
C PRO A 152 -30.38 7.13 -19.66
N LEU A 153 -30.99 6.20 -18.92
CA LEU A 153 -31.74 5.14 -19.58
C LEU A 153 -32.58 5.96 -20.54
N PRO A 154 -32.44 5.77 -21.87
CA PRO A 154 -33.32 6.47 -22.78
C PRO A 154 -34.69 6.19 -22.22
N ALA A 155 -35.38 7.24 -21.76
CA ALA A 155 -36.75 7.13 -21.26
C ALA A 155 -37.43 6.19 -22.24
N GLU A 156 -38.01 5.10 -21.74
CA GLU A 156 -38.45 3.96 -22.57
C GLU A 156 -38.88 4.48 -23.94
N PRO A 157 -38.27 4.00 -25.05
CA PRO A 157 -38.69 4.48 -26.35
C PRO A 157 -40.22 4.30 -26.41
N PRO A 158 -40.98 5.26 -26.95
CA PRO A 158 -42.44 5.23 -26.97
C PRO A 158 -43.03 4.11 -27.87
N TYR A 159 -42.35 2.98 -27.98
CA TYR A 159 -42.67 1.84 -28.84
C TYR A 159 -43.25 0.65 -28.06
N ALA A 160 -43.79 0.86 -26.86
CA ALA A 160 -44.50 -0.18 -26.12
C ALA A 160 -46.01 -0.25 -26.42
N ASP A 161 -46.50 0.41 -27.49
CA ASP A 161 -47.93 0.39 -27.86
C ASP A 161 -48.22 -0.06 -29.31
N GLU A 162 -47.23 -0.33 -30.17
CA GLU A 162 -47.52 -0.89 -31.50
C GLU A 162 -47.40 -2.42 -31.46
N ALA A 163 -48.53 -3.05 -31.15
CA ALA A 163 -48.79 -4.47 -31.40
C ALA A 163 -48.46 -4.85 -32.86
N PRO A 164 -48.10 -6.11 -33.16
CA PRO A 164 -47.82 -6.51 -34.53
C PRO A 164 -49.10 -6.43 -35.38
N GLU A 165 -49.15 -5.51 -36.34
CA GLU A 165 -50.19 -5.50 -37.39
C GLU A 165 -50.14 -6.84 -38.14
N PRO A 166 -51.18 -7.69 -38.04
CA PRO A 166 -51.23 -8.95 -38.75
C PRO A 166 -51.93 -8.72 -40.09
N GLY A 167 -51.15 -8.72 -41.16
CA GLY A 167 -51.66 -8.94 -42.51
C GLY A 167 -51.39 -7.80 -43.48
N GLU A 168 -50.44 -8.02 -44.38
CA GLU A 168 -50.65 -7.70 -45.80
C GLU A 168 -49.70 -8.60 -46.62
N GLU A 169 -50.03 -9.88 -46.67
CA GLU A 169 -49.61 -10.73 -47.77
C GLU A 169 -50.64 -10.58 -48.89
N ALA A 170 -50.34 -9.76 -49.90
CA ALA A 170 -50.91 -9.75 -51.27
C ALA A 170 -50.44 -8.46 -51.96
N ALA A 171 -50.05 -8.38 -53.24
CA ALA A 171 -49.93 -9.31 -54.35
C ALA A 171 -49.20 -8.53 -55.49
N PRO A 172 -48.62 -9.21 -56.50
CA PRO A 172 -47.80 -8.58 -57.53
C PRO A 172 -48.64 -8.14 -58.72
N ARG A 173 -48.73 -6.84 -59.02
CA ARG A 173 -49.28 -6.32 -60.29
C ARG A 173 -48.75 -4.93 -60.59
N ASP A 174 -47.95 -4.76 -61.64
CA ASP A 174 -48.47 -4.04 -62.80
C ASP A 174 -47.61 -4.30 -64.04
N ALA A 175 -48.31 -4.76 -65.08
CA ALA A 175 -47.85 -4.91 -66.44
C ALA A 175 -48.52 -3.78 -67.23
N GLY A 176 -47.75 -2.94 -67.92
CA GLY A 176 -48.36 -1.94 -68.80
C GLY A 176 -47.47 -0.77 -69.15
N ARG A 177 -46.52 -0.96 -70.06
CA ARG A 177 -46.09 0.15 -70.95
C ARG A 177 -45.86 -0.39 -72.35
N GLU A 178 -46.97 -0.62 -73.04
CA GLU A 178 -47.06 -0.59 -74.49
C GLU A 178 -47.80 0.72 -74.83
N ILE A 179 -47.14 1.62 -75.57
CA ILE A 179 -47.82 2.70 -76.31
C ILE A 179 -47.05 2.89 -77.62
N ASP A 180 -47.71 2.41 -78.68
CA ASP A 180 -47.43 2.58 -80.10
C ASP A 180 -47.87 4.00 -80.53
N LEU A 181 -47.07 4.67 -81.37
CA LEU A 181 -47.45 5.75 -82.28
C LEU A 181 -46.33 6.00 -83.31
#